data_AF-A0A5S4FZ00-F1
#
_entry.id   AF-A0A5S4FZ00-F1
#
_cell.length_a   1.000
_cell.length_b   1.000
_cell.length_c   1.000
_cell.angle_alpha   90.00
_cell.angle_beta   90.00
_cell.angle_gamma   90.00
#
_symmetry.space_group_name_H-M   'P 1'
#
loop_
_entity.id
_entity.type
_entity.pdbx_description
1 polymer ?
#
loop_
_entity_poly.entity_id
_entity_poly.type
_entity_poly.pdbx_seq_one_letter_code
_entity_poly.pdbx_strand_id
1 'polypeptide(L)'
;MTNQTNIDRSISFPQADVQAGIAQLRHLIAAGSVPPVIGAEVVAEVEESLTEADGQPTGRLKASLQKLHDLLTTGGASADAVTKVAGAITAVSAIIGG
;
A
#
# COMPACT_ATOMS: atom_id res chain seq x y z
N MET A 1 -40.91 -0.23 4.58
CA MET A 1 -40.56 0.97 3.79
C MET A 1 -39.64 1.77 4.68
N THR A 2 -38.32 1.78 4.48
CA THR A 2 -37.64 2.38 3.32
C THR A 2 -36.42 1.57 2.89
N ASN A 3 -36.33 1.40 1.58
CA ASN A 3 -35.27 0.80 0.80
C ASN A 3 -34.05 1.73 0.79
N GLN A 4 -32.88 1.31 1.29
CA GLN A 4 -31.64 2.03 1.02
C GLN A 4 -30.48 1.06 0.82
N THR A 5 -30.53 0.43 -0.36
CA THR A 5 -29.36 -0.03 -1.10
C THR A 5 -28.39 1.14 -1.27
N ASN A 6 -27.55 1.40 -0.26
CA ASN A 6 -26.43 2.33 -0.39
C ASN A 6 -25.18 1.48 -0.46
N ILE A 7 -24.99 0.92 -1.65
CA ILE A 7 -23.71 0.69 -2.31
C ILE A 7 -22.53 0.92 -1.34
N ASP A 8 -22.10 -0.16 -0.67
CA ASP A 8 -20.77 -0.27 -0.07
C ASP A 8 -19.72 -0.34 -1.19
N ARG A 9 -19.78 0.60 -2.13
CA ARG A 9 -18.62 1.15 -2.83
C ARG A 9 -18.23 2.39 -2.03
N SER A 10 -18.00 2.23 -0.73
CA SER A 10 -16.83 2.91 -0.23
C SER A 10 -15.72 2.42 -1.16
N ILE A 11 -15.15 3.29 -1.98
CA ILE A 11 -13.85 3.01 -2.58
C ILE A 11 -12.89 3.09 -1.38
N SER A 12 -13.04 2.13 -0.46
CA SER A 12 -12.28 2.02 0.76
C SER A 12 -10.89 1.73 0.29
N PHE A 13 -10.00 2.66 0.57
CA PHE A 13 -8.59 2.47 0.33
C PHE A 13 -8.19 1.06 0.83
N PRO A 14 -7.55 0.22 -0.01
CA PRO A 14 -7.27 -1.18 0.32
C PRO A 14 -6.12 -1.28 1.32
N GLN A 15 -6.35 -0.80 2.54
CA GLN A 15 -5.38 -0.74 3.62
C GLN A 15 -4.88 -2.14 3.99
N ALA A 16 -5.74 -3.15 3.91
CA ALA A 16 -5.36 -4.55 4.15
C ALA A 16 -4.29 -5.04 3.17
N ASP A 17 -4.39 -4.67 1.89
CA ASP A 17 -3.40 -5.04 0.87
C ASP A 17 -2.06 -4.33 1.09
N VAL A 18 -2.11 -3.07 1.51
CA VAL A 18 -0.91 -2.30 1.88
C VAL A 18 -0.22 -2.89 3.10
N GLN A 19 -0.98 -3.25 4.13
CA GLN A 19 -0.46 -3.92 5.33
C GLN A 19 0.16 -5.28 5.00
N ALA A 20 -0.45 -6.05 4.08
CA ALA A 20 0.14 -7.29 3.59
C ALA A 20 1.48 -7.05 2.85
N GLY A 21 1.57 -6.00 2.05
CA GLY A 21 2.80 -5.56 1.40
C GLY A 21 3.90 -5.17 2.40
N ILE A 22 3.56 -4.39 3.43
CA ILE A 22 4.49 -4.03 4.51
C ILE A 22 5.01 -5.27 5.24
N ALA A 23 4.12 -6.20 5.58
CA ALA A 23 4.50 -7.45 6.25
C ALA A 23 5.47 -8.28 5.38
N GLN A 24 5.25 -8.33 4.07
CA GLN A 24 6.15 -9.00 3.14
C GLN A 24 7.50 -8.28 3.02
N LEU A 25 7.52 -6.95 2.95
CA LEU A 25 8.76 -6.20 2.95
C LEU A 25 9.57 -6.46 4.23
N ARG A 26 8.93 -6.50 5.40
CA ARG A 26 9.57 -6.87 6.67
C ARG A 26 10.15 -8.28 6.64
N HIS A 27 9.48 -9.21 5.98
CA HIS A 27 9.99 -10.56 5.79
C HIS A 27 11.24 -10.58 4.90
N LEU A 28 11.26 -9.79 3.82
CA LEU A 28 12.42 -9.66 2.93
C LEU A 28 13.62 -8.99 3.62
N ILE A 29 13.36 -8.00 4.48
CA ILE A 29 14.39 -7.40 5.32
C ILE A 29 15.00 -8.46 6.25
N ALA A 30 14.15 -9.24 6.93
CA ALA A 30 14.60 -10.31 7.82
C ALA A 30 15.36 -11.43 7.08
N ALA A 31 14.98 -11.70 5.82
CA ALA A 31 15.66 -12.66 4.95
C ALA A 31 16.97 -12.13 4.36
N GLY A 32 17.28 -10.83 4.52
CA GLY A 32 18.46 -10.18 3.95
C GLY A 32 18.35 -9.85 2.46
N SER A 33 17.18 -10.05 1.84
CA SER A 33 16.93 -9.71 0.43
C SER A 33 16.79 -8.21 0.20
N VAL A 34 16.36 -7.46 1.22
CA VAL A 34 16.26 -5.99 1.19
C VAL A 34 17.08 -5.42 2.34
N PRO A 35 17.92 -4.39 2.09
CA PRO A 35 18.65 -3.74 3.17
C PRO A 35 17.70 -3.12 4.21
N PRO A 36 17.94 -3.34 5.51
CA PRO A 36 17.01 -2.97 6.58
C PRO A 36 16.75 -1.47 6.66
N VAL A 37 17.76 -0.65 6.35
CA VAL A 37 17.64 0.82 6.33
C VAL A 37 16.61 1.25 5.29
N ILE A 38 16.78 0.83 4.04
CA ILE A 38 15.89 1.21 2.93
C ILE A 38 14.47 0.67 3.16
N GLY A 39 14.37 -0.60 3.61
CA GLY A 39 13.07 -1.21 3.87
C GLY A 39 12.32 -0.54 5.03
N ALA A 40 12.99 -0.18 6.11
CA ALA A 40 12.36 0.52 7.24
C ALA A 40 11.93 1.94 6.88
N GLU A 41 12.72 2.68 6.09
CA GLU A 41 12.35 4.02 5.62
C GLU A 41 11.06 3.99 4.80
N VAL A 42 10.95 3.05 3.86
CA VAL A 42 9.73 2.93 3.02
C VAL A 42 8.52 2.53 3.85
N VAL A 43 8.66 1.65 4.84
CA VAL A 43 7.55 1.31 5.75
C VAL A 43 7.10 2.55 6.53
N ALA A 44 8.04 3.29 7.11
CA ALA A 44 7.73 4.51 7.85
C ALA A 44 7.04 5.55 6.96
N GLU A 45 7.51 5.77 5.73
CA GLU A 45 6.88 6.70 4.79
C GLU A 45 5.45 6.28 4.43
N VAL A 46 5.18 4.98 4.26
CA VAL A 46 3.84 4.48 3.99
C VAL A 46 2.93 4.67 5.20
N GLU A 47 3.38 4.29 6.40
CA GLU A 47 2.60 4.42 7.63
C GLU A 47 2.31 5.89 8.00
N GLU A 48 3.31 6.76 7.84
CA GLU A 48 3.16 8.20 8.01
C GLU A 48 2.14 8.76 7.01
N SER A 49 2.27 8.41 5.72
CA SER A 49 1.33 8.88 4.69
C SER A 49 -0.10 8.38 4.94
N LEU A 50 -0.27 7.18 5.49
CA LEU A 50 -1.57 6.65 5.89
C LEU A 50 -2.15 7.41 7.08
N THR A 51 -1.31 7.75 8.06
CA THR A 51 -1.70 8.45 9.28
C THR A 51 -2.03 9.92 9.00
N GLU A 52 -1.17 10.63 8.26
CA GLU A 52 -1.36 12.04 7.91
C GLU A 52 -2.59 12.26 7.04
N ALA A 53 -2.92 11.29 6.20
CA ALA A 53 -4.07 11.38 5.33
C ALA A 53 -5.36 10.91 5.99
N ASP A 54 -5.37 10.52 7.28
CA ASP A 54 -6.53 9.90 7.94
C ASP A 54 -7.07 8.69 7.14
N GLY A 55 -6.18 7.92 6.52
CA GLY A 55 -6.55 6.82 5.61
C GLY A 55 -7.03 7.26 4.22
N GLN A 56 -6.97 8.55 3.89
CA GLN A 56 -7.39 9.08 2.61
C GLN A 56 -6.27 8.95 1.54
N PRO A 57 -6.61 8.59 0.30
CA PRO A 57 -5.63 8.49 -0.78
C PRO A 57 -5.07 9.87 -1.15
N THR A 58 -3.76 10.03 -1.03
CA THR A 58 -3.04 11.26 -1.42
C THR A 58 -1.93 10.95 -2.43
N GLY A 59 -1.45 11.99 -3.14
CA GLY A 59 -0.28 11.87 -4.01
C GLY A 59 0.97 11.39 -3.28
N ARG A 60 1.14 11.78 -2.00
CA ARG A 60 2.22 11.31 -1.13
C ARG A 60 2.10 9.81 -0.87
N LEU A 61 0.91 9.34 -0.45
CA LEU A 61 0.64 7.92 -0.24
C LEU A 61 0.90 7.09 -1.51
N LYS A 62 0.48 7.58 -2.68
CA LYS A 62 0.77 6.93 -3.96
C LYS A 62 2.28 6.74 -4.16
N ALA A 63 3.08 7.78 -3.95
CA ALA A 63 4.53 7.71 -4.10
C ALA A 63 5.15 6.71 -3.12
N SER A 64 4.73 6.71 -1.85
CA SER A 64 5.19 5.76 -0.84
C SER A 64 4.82 4.30 -1.20
N LEU A 65 3.61 4.07 -1.72
CA LEU A 65 3.19 2.74 -2.19
C LEU A 65 3.97 2.29 -3.42
N GLN A 66 4.33 3.20 -4.32
CA GLN A 66 5.20 2.89 -5.46
C GLN A 66 6.59 2.44 -5.00
N LYS A 67 7.18 3.12 -4.00
CA LYS A 67 8.44 2.69 -3.38
C LYS A 67 8.32 1.30 -2.75
N LEU A 68 7.22 1.03 -2.03
CA LEU A 68 6.95 -0.29 -1.46
C LEU A 68 6.87 -1.37 -2.54
N HIS A 69 6.14 -1.13 -3.62
CA HIS A 69 6.01 -2.05 -4.74
C HIS A 69 7.36 -2.34 -5.41
N ASP A 70 8.18 -1.31 -5.62
CA ASP A 70 9.51 -1.44 -6.23
C ASP A 70 10.44 -2.30 -5.36
N LEU A 71 10.46 -2.05 -4.05
CA LEU A 71 11.25 -2.86 -3.11
C LEU A 71 10.75 -4.30 -3.02
N LEU A 72 9.44 -4.53 -3.07
CA LEU A 72 8.90 -5.89 -3.11
C LEU A 72 9.32 -6.61 -4.39
N THR A 73 9.28 -5.92 -5.53
CA THR A 73 9.68 -6.51 -6.82
C THR A 73 11.18 -6.81 -6.85
N THR A 74 12.01 -5.86 -6.43
CA THR A 74 13.47 -5.97 -6.42
C THR A 74 13.96 -6.96 -5.36
N GLY A 75 13.32 -6.98 -4.19
CA GLY A 75 13.65 -7.89 -3.10
C GLY A 75 13.16 -9.33 -3.32
N GLY A 76 12.48 -9.63 -4.43
CA GLY A 76 11.98 -10.96 -4.73
C GLY A 76 10.79 -11.38 -3.88
N ALA A 77 9.90 -10.44 -3.55
CA ALA A 77 8.63 -10.74 -2.89
C ALA A 77 7.77 -11.71 -3.71
N SER A 78 6.81 -12.33 -3.03
CA SER A 78 5.79 -13.14 -3.69
C SER A 78 4.96 -12.31 -4.68
N ALA A 79 4.64 -12.86 -5.84
CA ALA A 79 3.83 -12.20 -6.87
C ALA A 79 2.45 -11.71 -6.34
N ASP A 80 1.87 -12.44 -5.38
CA ASP A 80 0.66 -12.03 -4.65
C ASP A 80 0.85 -10.69 -3.93
N ALA A 81 1.95 -10.52 -3.19
CA ALA A 81 2.26 -9.31 -2.45
C ALA A 81 2.45 -8.09 -3.38
N VAL A 82 3.18 -8.30 -4.47
CA VAL A 82 3.41 -7.27 -5.50
C VAL A 82 2.09 -6.85 -6.13
N THR A 83 1.23 -7.81 -6.48
CA THR A 83 -0.07 -7.56 -7.11
C THR A 83 -1.03 -6.83 -6.18
N LYS A 84 -1.03 -7.15 -4.89
CA LYS A 84 -1.82 -6.45 -3.86
C LYS A 84 -1.43 -4.97 -3.73
N VAL A 85 -0.13 -4.68 -3.64
CA VAL A 85 0.35 -3.29 -3.58
C VAL A 85 0.09 -2.55 -4.90
N ALA A 86 0.22 -3.21 -6.05
CA ALA A 86 -0.14 -2.63 -7.35
C ALA A 86 -1.64 -2.27 -7.44
N GLY A 87 -2.51 -3.13 -6.90
CA GLY A 87 -3.94 -2.86 -6.75
C GLY A 87 -4.20 -1.63 -5.88
N ALA A 88 -3.50 -1.49 -4.75
CA ALA A 88 -3.59 -0.32 -3.88
C ALA A 88 -3.15 0.98 -4.58
N ILE A 89 -2.05 0.96 -5.34
CA ILE A 89 -1.60 2.11 -6.13
C ILE A 89 -2.66 2.52 -7.16
N THR A 90 -3.29 1.53 -7.81
CA THR A 90 -4.34 1.77 -8.80
C THR A 90 -5.58 2.40 -8.14
N ALA A 91 -5.99 1.88 -6.98
CA ALA A 91 -7.10 2.43 -6.21
C ALA A 91 -6.83 3.89 -5.78
N VAL A 92 -5.65 4.17 -5.21
CA VAL A 92 -5.25 5.54 -4.84
C VAL A 92 -5.27 6.45 -6.06
N SER A 93 -4.71 6.00 -7.19
CA SER A 93 -4.66 6.76 -8.44
C SER A 93 -6.05 7.11 -8.98
N ALA A 94 -7.00 6.17 -8.89
CA ALA A 94 -8.38 6.39 -9.30
C ALA A 94 -9.09 7.43 -8.43
N ILE A 95 -8.69 7.57 -7.15
CA ILE A 95 -9.34 8.49 -6.22
C ILE A 95 -8.73 9.91 -6.32
N ILE A 96 -7.42 10.04 -6.53
CA ILE A 96 -6.76 11.36 -6.66
C ILE A 96 -6.81 11.96 -8.07
N GLY A 97 -7.02 11.13 -9.10
CA GLY A 97 -7.07 11.55 -10.50
C GLY A 97 -8.49 11.61 -11.10
N GLY A 98 -9.50 11.33 -10.28
CA GLY A 98 -10.92 11.41 -10.64
C GLY A 98 -11.52 12.79 -10.44
#